data_AF-A0A1F9KHG6-F1
#
_entry.id   AF-A0A1F9KHG6-F1
#
_cell.length_a   1.000
_cell.length_b   1.000
_cell.length_c   1.000
_cell.angle_alpha   90.00
_cell.angle_beta   90.00
_cell.angle_gamma   90.00
#
_symmetry.space_group_name_H-M   'P 1'
#
loop_
_entity.id
_entity.type
_entity.pdbx_description
1 polymer ?
#
loop_
_entity_poly.entity_id
_entity_poly.type
_entity_poly.pdbx_seq_one_letter_code
_entity_poly.pdbx_strand_id
1 'polypeptide(L)' 'MHQIRLHFAKFHHPVVADRQHGDFGFNKRFNRRYHLRRQFLHAATIAFEYRGKKQKWSAPLPEDLARTLKALESS' A
#
# COMPACT_ATOMS: atom_id res chain seq x y z
N MET A 1 -7.78 14.02 5.62
CA MET A 1 -7.02 13.14 6.54
C MET A 1 -6.40 12.01 5.73
N HIS A 2 -5.07 11.87 5.72
CA HIS A 2 -4.34 10.75 5.09
C HIS A 2 -3.35 10.16 6.10
N GLN A 3 -3.86 9.64 7.22
CA GLN A 3 -3.06 9.43 8.43
C GLN A 3 -1.86 8.48 8.21
N ILE A 4 -2.06 7.34 7.55
CA ILE A 4 -0.96 6.40 7.22
C ILE A 4 0.06 7.08 6.29
N ARG A 5 -0.38 7.57 5.13
CA ARG A 5 0.50 8.15 4.09
C ARG A 5 1.32 9.34 4.60
N LEU A 6 0.69 10.26 5.33
CA LEU A 6 1.36 11.41 5.93
C LEU A 6 2.33 11.00 7.03
N HIS A 7 1.97 10.03 7.87
CA HIS A 7 2.83 9.56 8.95
C HIS A 7 4.12 8.94 8.40
N PHE A 8 3.99 8.03 7.44
CA PHE A 8 5.12 7.41 6.76
C PHE A 8 6.01 8.42 6.02
N ALA A 9 5.41 9.41 5.35
CA ALA A 9 6.16 10.49 4.70
C ALA A 9 6.95 11.35 5.71
N LYS A 10 6.38 11.64 6.89
CA LYS A 10 7.07 12.39 7.96
C LYS A 10 8.31 11.66 8.50
N PHE A 11 8.34 10.34 8.44
CA PHE A 11 9.50 9.53 8.84
C PHE A 11 10.46 9.21 7.68
N HIS A 12 10.37 9.94 6.55
CA HIS A 12 11.20 9.69 5.36
C HIS A 12 11.04 8.30 4.73
N HIS A 13 9.92 7.63 5.00
CA HIS A 13 9.57 6.33 4.43
C HIS A 13 8.19 6.37 3.77
N PRO A 14 7.96 7.24 2.76
CA PRO A 14 6.64 7.40 2.19
C PRO A 14 6.13 6.13 1.50
N VAL A 15 4.81 6.01 1.41
CA VAL A 15 4.15 4.93 0.68
C VAL A 15 4.56 4.98 -0.80
N VAL A 16 5.00 3.83 -1.32
CA VAL A 16 5.38 3.70 -2.75
C VAL A 16 4.20 4.05 -3.64
N ALA A 17 4.47 4.79 -4.72
CA ALA A 17 3.49 5.30 -5.68
C ALA A 17 2.45 6.28 -5.07
N ASP A 18 2.75 6.86 -3.91
CA ASP A 18 2.03 8.03 -3.40
C ASP A 18 2.42 9.30 -4.19
N ARG A 19 1.45 9.87 -4.91
CA ARG A 19 1.63 11.07 -5.75
C ARG A 19 1.64 12.38 -4.98
N GLN A 20 1.13 12.42 -3.74
CA GLN A 20 0.99 13.66 -2.97
C GLN A 20 2.08 13.81 -1.90
N HIS A 21 2.46 12.71 -1.26
CA HIS A 21 3.39 12.71 -0.12
C HIS A 21 4.62 11.81 -0.35
N GLY A 22 4.76 11.23 -1.54
CA GLY A 22 5.86 10.33 -1.88
C GLY A 22 7.00 10.97 -2.65
N ASP A 23 8.05 10.18 -2.89
CA ASP A 23 9.19 10.57 -3.73
C ASP A 23 8.85 10.30 -5.20
N PHE A 24 8.69 11.37 -5.98
CA PHE A 24 8.37 11.28 -7.41
C PHE A 24 9.45 10.55 -8.23
N GLY A 25 10.73 10.79 -7.92
CA GLY A 25 11.85 10.16 -8.59
C GLY A 25 11.91 8.67 -8.31
N PHE A 26 11.76 8.29 -7.05
CA PHE A 26 11.62 6.89 -6.63
C PHE A 26 10.40 6.24 -7.28
N ASN A 27 9.23 6.87 -7.24
CA ASN A 27 7.99 6.35 -7.82
C ASN A 27 8.14 6.08 -9.33
N LYS A 28 8.78 6.99 -10.07
CA LYS A 28 9.04 6.80 -11.50
C LYS A 28 9.95 5.60 -11.76
N ARG A 29 11.03 5.44 -10.99
CA ARG A 29 11.95 4.28 -11.10
C ARG A 29 11.25 2.98 -10.69
N PHE A 30 10.48 3.01 -9.61
CA PHE A 30 9.77 1.87 -9.07
C PHE A 30 8.69 1.37 -10.04
N ASN A 31 7.87 2.27 -10.59
CA ASN A 31 6.87 1.91 -11.60
C ASN A 31 7.54 1.34 -12.86
N ARG A 32 8.68 1.88 -13.30
CA ARG A 32 9.40 1.34 -14.46
C ARG A 32 9.93 -0.09 -14.22
N ARG A 33 10.37 -0.39 -12.99
CA ARG A 33 10.93 -1.71 -12.63
C ARG A 33 9.86 -2.75 -12.30
N TYR A 34 8.82 -2.36 -11.58
CA TYR A 34 7.85 -3.29 -10.99
C TYR A 34 6.42 -3.13 -11.54
N HIS A 35 6.19 -2.19 -12.46
CA HIS A 35 4.91 -1.91 -13.11
C HIS A 35 3.74 -1.59 -12.15
N LEU A 36 4.04 -1.17 -10.92
CA LEU A 36 3.04 -0.76 -9.94
C LEU A 36 2.56 0.68 -10.21
N ARG A 37 1.28 0.83 -10.57
CA ARG A 37 0.67 2.11 -10.96
C ARG A 37 -0.19 2.78 -9.88
N ARG A 38 -0.37 2.13 -8.74
CA ARG A 38 -1.17 2.61 -7.60
C ARG A 38 -0.35 2.58 -6.33
N GLN A 39 -0.81 3.30 -5.30
CA GLN A 39 -0.20 3.27 -3.97
C GLN A 39 -0.04 1.83 -3.47
N PHE A 40 1.16 1.52 -2.97
CA PHE A 40 1.44 0.26 -2.30
C PHE A 40 0.81 0.28 -0.90
N LEU A 41 -0.51 0.22 -0.89
CA LEU A 41 -1.33 0.24 0.32
C LEU A 41 -2.56 -0.64 0.06
N HIS A 42 -2.92 -1.46 1.05
CA HIS A 42 -4.05 -2.38 0.98
C HIS A 42 -4.75 -2.47 2.33
N ALA A 43 -6.07 -2.31 2.34
CA ALA A 43 -6.88 -2.56 3.52
C ALA A 43 -7.13 -4.07 3.62
N ALA A 44 -6.16 -4.80 4.19
CA ALA A 44 -6.20 -6.26 4.25
C ALA A 44 -7.31 -6.80 5.15
N THR A 45 -7.72 -6.05 6.16
CA THR A 45 -8.70 -6.49 7.14
C THR A 45 -9.47 -5.30 7.68
N ILE A 46 -10.77 -5.51 7.91
CA ILE A 46 -11.61 -4.60 8.66
C ILE A 46 -12.35 -5.40 9.74
N ALA A 47 -12.49 -4.83 10.92
CA ALA A 47 -13.27 -5.41 12.00
C ALA A 47 -14.09 -4.33 12.69
N PHE A 48 -15.38 -4.58 12.82
CA PHE A 48 -16.32 -3.69 13.50
C PHE A 48 -17.53 -4.47 14.00
N GLU A 49 -18.34 -3.83 14.82
CA GLU A 49 -19.60 -4.41 15.26
C GLU A 49 -20.64 -4.34 14.15
N TYR A 50 -21.18 -5.49 13.77
CA TYR A 50 -22.26 -5.59 12.81
C TYR A 50 -23.35 -6.50 13.38
N ARG A 51 -24.55 -5.93 13.54
CA ARG A 51 -25.73 -6.61 14.12
C ARG A 51 -25.48 -7.19 15.51
N GLY A 52 -24.88 -6.40 16.41
CA GLY A 52 -24.63 -6.78 17.80
C GLY A 52 -23.52 -7.83 17.99
N LYS A 53 -22.75 -8.14 16.94
CA LYS A 53 -21.61 -9.06 17.00
C LYS A 53 -20.37 -8.43 16.37
N LYS A 54 -19.21 -8.64 17.00
CA LYS A 54 -17.93 -8.30 16.38
C LYS A 54 -17.72 -9.20 15.17
N GLN A 55 -17.56 -8.59 14.01
CA GLN A 55 -17.28 -9.29 12.76
C GLN A 55 -15.99 -8.76 12.15
N LYS A 56 -15.30 -9.66 11.46
CA LYS A 56 -14.02 -9.41 10.81
C LYS A 56 -14.11 -9.90 9.38
N TRP A 57 -13.72 -9.04 8.45
CA TRP A 57 -13.61 -9.37 7.04
C TRP A 57 -12.17 -9.14 6.60
N SER A 58 -11.72 -10.00 5.70
CA SER A 58 -10.40 -9.91 5.10
C SER A 58 -10.51 -9.87 3.59
N ALA A 59 -9.64 -9.08 2.96
CA ALA A 59 -9.52 -9.01 1.52
C ALA A 59 -8.17 -9.62 1.10
N PRO A 60 -8.14 -10.57 0.15
CA PRO A 60 -6.89 -11.12 -0.34
C PRO A 60 -6.01 -10.01 -0.90
N LEU A 61 -4.68 -10.21 -0.85
CA LEU A 61 -3.76 -9.27 -1.43
C LEU A 61 -4.00 -9.19 -2.95
N PRO A 62 -4.27 -8.00 -3.52
CA PRO A 62 -4.50 -7.89 -4.95
C PRO A 62 -3.25 -8.30 -5.74
N GLU A 63 -3.49 -8.85 -6.93
CA GLU A 63 -2.46 -9.51 -7.74
C GLU A 63 -1.28 -8.57 -8.08
N ASP A 64 -1.55 -7.28 -8.29
CA ASP A 64 -0.53 -6.28 -8.60
C ASP A 64 0.47 -6.07 -7.44
N LEU A 65 0.00 -6.04 -6.20
CA LEU A 65 0.87 -5.98 -5.02
C LEU A 65 1.57 -7.31 -4.77
N ALA A 66 0.86 -8.44 -4.95
CA ALA A 66 1.45 -9.76 -4.79
C ALA A 66 2.63 -9.99 -5.75
N ARG A 67 2.46 -9.64 -7.04
CA ARG A 67 3.55 -9.69 -8.03
C ARG A 67 4.70 -8.76 -7.66
N THR A 68 4.41 -7.57 -7.14
CA THR A 68 5.43 -6.62 -6.71
C THR A 68 6.24 -7.16 -5.52
N LEU A 69 5.58 -7.74 -4.51
CA LEU A 69 6.27 -8.37 -3.37
C LEU A 69 7.20 -9.48 -3.84
N LYS A 70 6.70 -10.40 -4.68
CA LYS A 70 7.50 -11.51 -5.22
C LYS A 70 8.74 -11.03 -5.97
N ALA A 71 8.61 -9.95 -6.75
CA ALA A 71 9.74 -9.36 -7.46
C ALA A 71 10.77 -8.70 -6.54
N LEU A 72 10.34 -8.15 -5.39
CA LEU A 72 11.23 -7.58 -4.37
C LEU A 72 11.98 -8.66 -3.59
N GLU A 73 11.34 -9.78 -3.28
CA GLU A 73 11.97 -10.93 -2.59
C GLU A 73 13.03 -11.63 -3.43
N SER A 74 12.95 -11.50 -4.76
CA SER A 74 13.88 -12.13 -5.70
C SER A 74 15.05 -11.20 -6.10
N SER A 75 15.13 -9.99 -5.53
CA SER A 75 16.14 -8.96 -5.84
C SER A 75 17.18 -8.85 -4.73
#